data_AF-A0AAV6RMK7-F1
#
_entry.id   AF-A0AAV6RMK7-F1
#
_cell.length_a   1.000
_cell.length_b   1.000
_cell.length_c   1.000
_cell.angle_alpha   90.00
_cell.angle_beta   90.00
_cell.angle_gamma   90.00
#
_symmetry.space_group_name_H-M   'P 1'
#
loop_
_entity.id
_entity.type
_entity.pdbx_description
1 polymer ?
#
loop_
_entity_poly.entity_id
_entity_poly.type
_entity_poly.pdbx_seq_one_letter_code
_entity_poly.pdbx_strand_id
1 'polypeptide(L)'
;MHVVWDITVILQTYIICTSSAQPISSKLDEGWWAYKDVVQESFVPVPSFWGLVNSAWNLCTIGKRQSPINIETSHMIFDPYLTPLRLNTAGRKMGGTMYNTGKHVSLRPDKAHLVNISGGPLGYSYRLEEIRLHFGSEDAQGSEHVLNGQGFPGEVQLIHYNQDLYANYSEAVKSPHGIAVVSIFIKLSENSNTFLNRMLNRDTITRINYKHDAFLLMGLNIADLYPDTTRYITYEGSITIPPCYETSTWILINKPVYVTQMQVCVSV
;
A
#
# COMPACT_ATOMS: atom_id res chain seq x y z
N MET A 1 85.16 -14.93 -13.05
CA MET A 1 84.01 -14.46 -13.83
C MET A 1 82.83 -15.35 -13.45
N HIS A 2 82.15 -15.01 -12.36
CA HIS A 2 81.02 -15.77 -11.82
C HIS A 2 79.77 -14.91 -11.99
N VAL A 3 78.90 -15.32 -12.92
CA VAL A 3 77.62 -14.66 -13.19
C VAL A 3 76.57 -15.34 -12.33
N VAL A 4 76.14 -14.63 -11.29
CA VAL A 4 74.95 -14.97 -10.50
C VAL A 4 73.74 -14.48 -11.29
N TRP A 5 72.83 -15.40 -11.64
CA TRP A 5 71.53 -15.04 -12.23
C TRP A 5 70.51 -14.95 -11.10
N ASP A 6 70.21 -13.74 -10.65
CA ASP A 6 69.07 -13.47 -9.79
C ASP A 6 67.79 -13.56 -10.64
N ILE A 7 66.96 -14.56 -10.36
CA ILE A 7 65.62 -14.71 -10.95
C ILE A 7 64.64 -13.94 -10.07
N THR A 8 64.34 -12.71 -10.46
CA THR A 8 63.29 -11.90 -9.84
C THR A 8 61.93 -12.34 -10.40
N VAL A 9 61.15 -13.08 -9.60
CA VAL A 9 59.76 -13.41 -9.94
C VAL A 9 58.88 -12.20 -9.61
N ILE A 10 58.44 -11.47 -10.65
CA ILE A 10 57.47 -10.38 -10.52
C ILE A 10 56.07 -11.01 -10.47
N LEU A 11 55.48 -11.10 -9.27
CA LEU A 11 54.07 -11.45 -9.09
C LEU A 11 53.21 -10.24 -9.48
N GLN A 12 52.69 -10.27 -10.71
CA GLN A 12 51.74 -9.28 -11.21
C GLN A 12 50.35 -9.59 -10.64
N THR A 13 49.99 -8.97 -9.51
CA THR A 13 48.63 -9.01 -8.98
C THR A 13 47.70 -8.21 -9.89
N TYR A 14 46.93 -8.92 -10.72
CA TYR A 14 45.78 -8.35 -11.41
C TYR A 14 44.66 -8.13 -10.39
N ILE A 15 44.53 -6.89 -9.90
CA ILE A 15 43.33 -6.46 -9.19
C ILE A 15 42.24 -6.29 -10.24
N ILE A 16 41.40 -7.32 -10.41
CA ILE A 16 40.16 -7.20 -11.16
C ILE A 16 39.22 -6.36 -10.28
N CYS A 17 39.17 -5.05 -10.55
CA CYS A 17 38.09 -4.21 -10.06
C CYS A 17 36.81 -4.65 -10.76
N THR A 18 36.12 -5.65 -10.20
CA THR A 18 34.72 -5.88 -10.51
C THR A 18 33.95 -4.69 -9.95
N SER A 19 33.62 -3.72 -10.80
CA SER A 19 32.55 -2.79 -10.48
C SER A 19 31.28 -3.63 -10.33
N SER A 20 30.88 -3.90 -9.09
CA SER A 20 29.54 -4.39 -8.85
C SER A 20 28.60 -3.29 -9.32
N ALA A 21 28.05 -3.45 -10.53
CA ALA A 21 26.89 -2.69 -10.94
C ALA A 21 25.84 -2.93 -9.85
N GLN A 22 25.55 -1.89 -9.05
CA GLN A 22 24.42 -1.94 -8.15
C GLN A 22 23.21 -2.32 -9.00
N PRO A 23 22.39 -3.30 -8.58
CA PRO A 23 21.15 -3.55 -9.28
C PRO A 23 20.39 -2.24 -9.27
N ILE A 24 20.18 -1.68 -10.47
CA ILE A 24 19.30 -0.56 -10.68
C ILE A 24 17.95 -1.06 -10.18
N SER A 25 17.59 -0.63 -8.97
CA SER A 25 16.23 -0.77 -8.46
C SER A 25 15.35 -0.20 -9.55
N SER A 26 14.55 -1.06 -10.20
CA SER A 26 13.55 -0.63 -11.16
C SER A 26 12.53 0.22 -10.40
N LYS A 27 12.85 1.50 -10.19
CA LYS A 27 11.85 2.53 -9.99
C LYS A 27 11.06 2.53 -11.29
N LEU A 28 10.01 1.70 -11.33
CA LEU A 28 8.91 1.89 -12.26
C LEU A 28 8.42 3.31 -11.97
N ASP A 29 8.77 4.18 -12.91
CA ASP A 29 8.78 5.62 -12.81
C ASP A 29 7.37 6.13 -12.46
N GLU A 30 7.25 6.80 -11.32
CA GLU A 30 5.97 7.16 -10.69
C GLU A 30 5.14 8.18 -11.51
N GLY A 31 5.72 8.73 -12.59
CA GLY A 31 5.07 9.68 -13.51
C GLY A 31 4.17 9.07 -14.59
N TRP A 32 4.09 7.73 -14.73
CA TRP A 32 3.49 7.11 -15.91
C TRP A 32 1.97 6.87 -15.85
N TRP A 33 1.28 7.26 -14.77
CA TRP A 33 -0.17 7.10 -14.63
C TRP A 33 -0.79 8.14 -13.70
N ALA A 34 -2.08 8.42 -13.87
CA ALA A 34 -2.87 9.32 -13.01
C ALA A 34 -4.26 8.73 -12.73
N TYR A 35 -4.98 9.32 -11.76
CA TYR A 35 -6.40 9.00 -11.50
C TYR A 35 -7.36 9.84 -12.35
N LYS A 36 -6.95 11.04 -12.77
CA LYS A 36 -7.73 11.98 -13.59
C LYS A 36 -6.84 12.57 -14.69
N ASP A 37 -7.47 13.06 -15.75
CA ASP A 37 -6.77 13.68 -16.88
C ASP A 37 -5.99 14.91 -16.40
N VAL A 38 -4.74 15.05 -16.84
CA VAL A 38 -3.91 16.22 -16.57
C VAL A 38 -4.08 17.20 -17.73
N VAL A 39 -4.40 18.47 -17.44
CA VAL A 39 -4.68 19.52 -18.43
C VAL A 39 -3.39 20.08 -19.09
N GLN A 40 -2.28 19.36 -19.05
CA GLN A 40 -1.02 19.76 -19.69
C GLN A 40 -0.72 18.81 -20.84
N GLU A 41 -0.16 19.34 -21.93
CA GLU A 41 -0.03 18.81 -23.31
C GLU A 41 0.53 17.36 -23.48
N SER A 42 0.82 16.65 -22.40
CA SER A 42 1.21 15.24 -22.36
C SER A 42 0.06 14.35 -21.87
N PHE A 43 -0.35 13.37 -22.69
CA PHE A 43 -1.31 12.35 -22.28
C PHE A 43 -0.73 11.47 -21.15
N VAL A 44 -1.38 11.47 -19.98
CA VAL A 44 -1.06 10.59 -18.86
C VAL A 44 -2.23 9.60 -18.70
N PRO A 45 -1.99 8.27 -18.73
CA PRO A 45 -3.07 7.31 -18.72
C PRO A 45 -3.81 7.28 -17.39
N VAL A 46 -5.13 7.37 -17.50
CA VAL A 46 -6.10 7.25 -16.41
C VAL A 46 -6.60 5.79 -16.29
N PRO A 47 -7.36 5.40 -15.24
CA PRO A 47 -7.72 4.00 -14.99
C PRO A 47 -8.28 3.23 -16.19
N SER A 48 -9.12 3.87 -17.01
CA SER A 48 -9.69 3.28 -18.23
C SER A 48 -8.66 2.94 -19.32
N PHE A 49 -7.46 3.51 -19.27
CA PHE A 49 -6.40 3.33 -20.26
C PHE A 49 -5.16 2.58 -19.75
N TRP A 50 -5.03 2.33 -18.43
CA TRP A 50 -3.81 1.74 -17.85
C TRP A 50 -3.34 0.48 -18.59
N GLY A 51 -4.22 -0.49 -18.83
CA GLY A 51 -3.85 -1.73 -19.51
C GLY A 51 -3.74 -1.65 -21.04
N LEU A 52 -4.11 -0.52 -21.65
CA LEU A 52 -4.05 -0.31 -23.10
C LEU A 52 -2.72 0.30 -23.54
N VAL A 53 -2.10 1.12 -22.68
CA VAL A 53 -0.93 1.92 -23.06
C VAL A 53 0.40 1.34 -22.59
N ASN A 54 0.37 0.42 -21.63
CA ASN A 54 1.55 -0.24 -21.10
C ASN A 54 1.31 -1.76 -21.02
N SER A 55 2.08 -2.52 -21.78
CA SER A 55 1.94 -3.98 -21.82
C SER A 55 2.21 -4.65 -20.46
N ALA A 56 3.02 -4.03 -19.60
CA ALA A 56 3.26 -4.50 -18.24
C ALA A 56 2.03 -4.35 -17.32
N TRP A 57 1.02 -3.58 -17.73
CA TRP A 57 -0.20 -3.30 -16.98
C TRP A 57 -1.43 -3.97 -17.60
N ASN A 58 -1.24 -4.94 -18.51
CA ASN A 58 -2.34 -5.58 -19.24
C ASN A 58 -3.45 -6.12 -18.32
N LEU A 59 -3.10 -6.58 -17.12
CA LEU A 59 -4.03 -7.11 -16.11
C LEU A 59 -5.06 -6.07 -15.69
N CYS A 60 -4.74 -4.77 -15.74
CA CYS A 60 -5.71 -3.70 -15.47
C CYS A 60 -6.90 -3.72 -16.45
N THR A 61 -6.77 -4.34 -17.62
CA THR A 61 -7.84 -4.46 -18.64
C THR A 61 -8.34 -5.90 -18.81
N ILE A 62 -7.44 -6.88 -18.85
CA ILE A 62 -7.81 -8.28 -19.17
C ILE A 62 -8.08 -9.13 -17.92
N GLY A 63 -7.72 -8.63 -16.74
CA GLY A 63 -7.90 -9.30 -15.46
C GLY A 63 -9.35 -9.69 -15.21
N LYS A 64 -9.55 -10.78 -14.46
CA LYS A 64 -10.88 -11.34 -14.15
C LYS A 64 -11.27 -11.19 -12.68
N ARG A 65 -10.33 -10.73 -11.84
CA ARG A 65 -10.48 -10.52 -10.40
C ARG A 65 -9.91 -9.15 -10.04
N GLN A 66 -10.30 -8.13 -10.80
CA GLN A 66 -9.88 -6.77 -10.55
C GLN A 66 -10.63 -6.16 -9.37
N SER A 67 -9.91 -5.34 -8.60
CA SER A 67 -10.43 -4.49 -7.53
C SER A 67 -10.30 -3.01 -7.93
N PRO A 68 -11.09 -2.09 -7.34
CA PRO A 68 -12.15 -2.35 -6.36
C PRO A 68 -13.43 -2.92 -6.99
N ILE A 69 -14.40 -3.31 -6.15
CA ILE A 69 -15.71 -3.80 -6.58
C ILE A 69 -16.86 -3.08 -5.86
N ASN A 70 -18.06 -3.17 -6.45
CA ASN A 70 -19.30 -2.92 -5.73
C ASN A 70 -19.67 -4.13 -4.87
N ILE A 71 -19.78 -3.92 -3.57
CA ILE A 71 -20.19 -4.95 -2.63
C ILE A 71 -21.71 -4.93 -2.53
N GLU A 72 -22.35 -5.91 -3.15
CA GLU A 72 -23.79 -6.09 -3.10
C GLU A 72 -24.15 -6.97 -1.90
N THR A 73 -24.68 -6.36 -0.84
CA THR A 73 -24.93 -7.08 0.43
C THR A 73 -25.96 -8.20 0.28
N SER A 74 -26.83 -8.13 -0.73
CA SER A 74 -27.81 -9.18 -1.05
C SER A 74 -27.19 -10.45 -1.63
N HIS A 75 -25.98 -10.38 -2.19
CA HIS A 75 -25.27 -11.51 -2.81
C HIS A 75 -24.17 -12.08 -1.92
N MET A 76 -24.00 -11.54 -0.72
CA MET A 76 -23.00 -12.02 0.23
C MET A 76 -23.39 -13.38 0.81
N ILE A 77 -22.39 -14.25 0.89
CA ILE A 77 -22.52 -15.56 1.53
C ILE A 77 -21.87 -15.47 2.91
N PHE A 78 -22.63 -15.85 3.93
CA PHE A 78 -22.09 -15.96 5.29
C PHE A 78 -21.31 -17.26 5.42
N ASP A 79 -20.03 -17.15 5.79
CA ASP A 79 -19.18 -18.30 6.10
C ASP A 79 -18.94 -18.37 7.62
N PRO A 80 -19.51 -19.37 8.32
CA PRO A 80 -19.34 -19.52 9.76
C PRO A 80 -17.95 -20.01 10.19
N TYR A 81 -17.10 -20.47 9.25
CA TYR A 81 -15.75 -20.98 9.54
C TYR A 81 -14.68 -19.90 9.52
N LEU A 82 -15.04 -18.70 9.04
CA LEU A 82 -14.17 -17.54 9.11
C LEU A 82 -13.89 -17.14 10.56
N THR A 83 -12.60 -17.14 10.92
CA THR A 83 -12.15 -16.80 12.27
C THR A 83 -12.02 -15.28 12.44
N PRO A 84 -11.89 -14.74 13.67
CA PRO A 84 -11.60 -13.32 13.83
C PRO A 84 -10.23 -12.94 13.23
N LEU A 85 -10.15 -11.77 12.58
CA LEU A 85 -8.89 -11.18 12.17
C LEU A 85 -8.07 -10.82 13.43
N ARG A 86 -6.79 -11.15 13.43
CA ARG A 86 -5.87 -10.91 14.54
C ARG A 86 -4.78 -9.94 14.14
N LEU A 87 -4.66 -8.85 14.88
CA LEU A 87 -3.58 -7.88 14.76
C LEU A 87 -2.52 -8.16 15.83
N ASN A 88 -1.26 -8.24 15.41
CA ASN A 88 -0.10 -8.35 16.30
C ASN A 88 0.84 -7.15 16.06
N THR A 89 0.98 -6.29 17.07
CA THR A 89 1.86 -5.12 17.06
C THR A 89 3.11 -5.29 17.93
N ALA A 90 3.33 -6.50 18.46
CA ALA A 90 4.33 -6.78 19.50
C ALA A 90 4.24 -5.85 20.73
N GLY A 91 3.06 -5.27 20.99
CA GLY A 91 2.82 -4.34 22.11
C GLY A 91 3.51 -2.98 21.97
N ARG A 92 4.00 -2.62 20.78
CA ARG A 92 4.78 -1.39 20.56
C ARG A 92 4.01 -0.40 19.70
N LYS A 93 4.12 0.88 20.04
CA LYS A 93 3.79 1.96 19.10
C LYS A 93 4.83 1.96 17.98
N MET A 94 4.39 2.26 16.76
CA MET A 94 5.27 2.29 15.59
C MET A 94 5.62 3.72 15.17
N GLY A 95 6.76 3.82 14.50
CA GLY A 95 7.12 4.95 13.65
C GLY A 95 6.91 4.60 12.19
N GLY A 96 6.69 5.61 11.36
CA GLY A 96 6.58 5.46 9.92
C GLY A 96 6.72 6.78 9.20
N THR A 97 7.13 6.72 7.94
CA THR A 97 7.28 7.91 7.11
C THR A 97 6.02 8.10 6.28
N MET A 98 5.40 9.27 6.45
CA MET A 98 4.32 9.72 5.57
C MET A 98 4.90 10.26 4.27
N TYR A 99 4.22 10.01 3.17
CA TYR A 99 4.56 10.48 1.84
C TYR A 99 3.33 11.05 1.16
N ASN A 100 3.53 12.17 0.47
CA ASN A 100 2.64 12.57 -0.60
C ASN A 100 3.17 12.01 -1.93
N THR A 101 2.48 11.03 -2.48
CA THR A 101 2.89 10.38 -3.74
C THR A 101 2.48 11.19 -4.98
N GLY A 102 1.70 12.25 -4.79
CA GLY A 102 0.99 12.99 -5.84
C GLY A 102 -0.27 12.28 -6.33
N LYS A 103 -0.64 11.14 -5.73
CA LYS A 103 -1.83 10.34 -6.09
C LYS A 103 -2.64 9.92 -4.86
N HIS A 104 -1.96 9.70 -3.75
CA HIS A 104 -2.54 9.39 -2.45
C HIS A 104 -1.54 9.73 -1.34
N VAL A 105 -2.05 9.87 -0.12
CA VAL A 105 -1.22 9.92 1.09
C VAL A 105 -0.88 8.49 1.49
N SER A 106 0.40 8.23 1.70
CA SER A 106 0.92 6.93 2.13
C SER A 106 1.66 7.08 3.46
N LEU A 107 1.54 6.09 4.34
CA LEU A 107 2.40 5.93 5.51
C LEU A 107 3.06 4.56 5.43
N ARG A 108 4.40 4.55 5.39
CA ARG A 108 5.19 3.31 5.41
C ARG A 108 5.81 3.11 6.79
N PRO A 109 5.51 2.00 7.49
CA PRO A 109 6.13 1.68 8.78
C PRO A 109 7.65 1.56 8.64
N ASP A 110 8.37 1.94 9.69
CA ASP A 110 9.77 1.56 9.82
C ASP A 110 9.87 0.03 9.89
N LYS A 111 10.79 -0.56 9.12
CA LYS A 111 11.02 -2.00 9.00
C LYS A 111 11.31 -2.68 10.34
N ALA A 112 11.82 -1.94 11.33
CA ALA A 112 12.03 -2.47 12.67
C ALA A 112 10.72 -2.71 13.46
N HIS A 113 9.61 -2.09 13.07
CA HIS A 113 8.32 -2.25 13.72
C HIS A 113 7.53 -3.39 13.11
N LEU A 114 7.35 -4.43 13.92
CA LEU A 114 6.71 -5.65 13.48
C LEU A 114 5.19 -5.57 13.65
N VAL A 115 4.47 -5.10 12.62
CA VAL A 115 3.00 -5.09 12.57
C VAL A 115 2.50 -6.19 11.63
N ASN A 116 1.78 -7.17 12.17
CA ASN A 116 1.29 -8.34 11.43
C ASN A 116 -0.21 -8.54 11.58
N ILE A 117 -0.82 -9.11 10.54
CA ILE A 117 -2.17 -9.67 10.60
C ILE A 117 -2.17 -11.17 10.32
N SER A 118 -3.16 -11.87 10.84
CA SER A 118 -3.40 -13.31 10.63
C SER A 118 -4.85 -13.67 10.97
N GLY A 119 -5.27 -14.90 10.68
CA GLY A 119 -6.65 -15.33 10.91
C GLY A 119 -7.60 -14.74 9.87
N GLY A 120 -8.90 -14.82 10.15
CA GLY A 120 -9.92 -14.53 9.15
C GLY A 120 -9.80 -15.43 7.93
N PRO A 121 -9.74 -14.87 6.71
CA PRO A 121 -9.53 -15.65 5.49
C PRO A 121 -8.05 -16.06 5.27
N LEU A 122 -7.13 -15.60 6.12
CA LEU A 122 -5.69 -15.73 5.88
C LEU A 122 -5.13 -17.02 6.48
N GLY A 123 -4.45 -17.81 5.63
CA GLY A 123 -3.71 -19.01 6.04
C GLY A 123 -2.28 -18.74 6.53
N TYR A 124 -1.77 -17.52 6.37
CA TYR A 124 -0.39 -17.11 6.69
C TYR A 124 -0.36 -15.83 7.51
N SER A 125 0.81 -15.46 8.02
CA SER A 125 1.05 -14.16 8.63
C SER A 125 1.46 -13.11 7.59
N TYR A 126 0.75 -11.99 7.56
CA TYR A 126 1.01 -10.90 6.62
C TYR A 126 1.58 -9.68 7.36
N ARG A 127 2.69 -9.15 6.87
CA ARG A 127 3.40 -7.98 7.41
C ARG A 127 2.90 -6.70 6.75
N LEU A 128 2.59 -5.69 7.56
CA LEU A 128 2.20 -4.37 7.06
C LEU A 128 3.35 -3.73 6.27
N GLU A 129 3.08 -3.34 5.03
CA GLU A 129 4.00 -2.64 4.14
C GLU A 129 3.64 -1.16 4.00
N GLU A 130 2.35 -0.85 3.87
CA GLU A 130 1.89 0.49 3.54
C GLU A 130 0.47 0.71 4.06
N ILE A 131 0.21 1.91 4.58
CA ILE A 131 -1.15 2.41 4.83
C ILE A 131 -1.41 3.51 3.81
N ARG A 132 -2.39 3.28 2.94
CA ARG A 132 -2.80 4.19 1.89
C ARG A 132 -4.14 4.82 2.25
N LEU A 133 -4.26 6.12 2.03
CA LEU A 133 -5.49 6.85 2.22
C LEU A 133 -5.97 7.37 0.88
N HIS A 134 -7.19 7.00 0.52
CA HIS A 134 -7.91 7.53 -0.62
C HIS A 134 -8.98 8.49 -0.12
N PHE A 135 -9.06 9.66 -0.73
CA PHE A 135 -10.04 10.69 -0.41
C PHE A 135 -10.70 11.19 -1.69
N GLY A 136 -11.95 11.60 -1.55
CA GLY A 136 -12.71 12.22 -2.62
C GLY A 136 -12.74 13.73 -2.43
N SER A 137 -12.94 14.46 -3.53
CA SER A 137 -13.33 15.88 -3.45
C SER A 137 -14.76 16.07 -2.96
N GLU A 138 -15.55 14.98 -2.96
CA GLU A 138 -16.95 14.95 -2.52
C GLU A 138 -17.19 13.74 -1.60
N ASP A 139 -18.15 13.88 -0.70
CA ASP A 139 -18.48 12.89 0.35
C ASP A 139 -18.89 11.51 -0.19
N ALA A 140 -19.25 11.38 -1.47
CA ALA A 140 -19.63 10.10 -2.08
C ALA A 140 -18.59 9.54 -3.07
N GLN A 141 -17.45 10.21 -3.26
CA GLN A 141 -16.51 9.93 -4.35
C GLN A 141 -15.06 9.72 -3.89
N GLY A 142 -14.86 9.24 -2.65
CA GLY A 142 -13.50 9.07 -2.11
C GLY A 142 -13.04 7.64 -1.89
N SER A 143 -13.95 6.73 -1.57
CA SER A 143 -13.61 5.31 -1.48
C SER A 143 -13.43 4.68 -2.85
N GLU A 144 -12.52 3.72 -2.94
CA GLU A 144 -12.35 2.91 -4.15
C GLU A 144 -13.49 1.87 -4.19
N HIS A 145 -13.76 1.20 -3.07
CA HIS A 145 -14.90 0.32 -2.93
C HIS A 145 -16.21 1.10 -2.78
N VAL A 146 -17.30 0.48 -3.24
CA VAL A 146 -18.66 0.98 -3.02
C VAL A 146 -19.52 -0.11 -2.42
N LEU A 147 -20.51 0.27 -1.62
CA LEU A 147 -21.44 -0.65 -0.94
C LEU A 147 -22.84 -0.42 -1.49
N ASN A 148 -23.44 -1.43 -2.13
CA ASN A 148 -24.74 -1.31 -2.80
C ASN A 148 -24.81 -0.09 -3.75
N GLY A 149 -23.74 0.17 -4.48
CA GLY A 149 -23.59 1.31 -5.39
C GLY A 149 -23.27 2.64 -4.73
N GLN A 150 -23.14 2.69 -3.40
CA GLN A 150 -22.83 3.92 -2.66
C GLN A 150 -21.35 4.00 -2.26
N GLY A 151 -20.68 5.08 -2.66
CA GLY A 151 -19.33 5.42 -2.21
C GLY A 151 -19.31 6.15 -0.86
N PHE A 152 -18.10 6.30 -0.31
CA PHE A 152 -17.82 6.96 0.96
C PHE A 152 -16.84 8.13 0.76
N PRO A 153 -16.72 9.06 1.74
CA PRO A 153 -15.80 10.20 1.65
C PRO A 153 -14.32 9.82 1.48
N GLY A 154 -13.97 8.60 1.86
CA GLY A 154 -12.63 8.07 1.70
C GLY A 154 -12.53 6.61 2.13
N GLU A 155 -11.34 6.04 1.94
CA GLU A 155 -11.01 4.66 2.29
C GLU A 155 -9.56 4.56 2.77
N VAL A 156 -9.36 3.86 3.89
CA VAL A 156 -8.03 3.49 4.37
C VAL A 156 -7.75 2.06 3.95
N GLN A 157 -6.63 1.85 3.24
CA GLN A 157 -6.17 0.54 2.82
C GLN A 157 -4.85 0.24 3.52
N LEU A 158 -4.83 -0.80 4.34
CA LEU A 158 -3.63 -1.33 4.97
C LEU A 158 -3.14 -2.51 4.12
N ILE A 159 -2.08 -2.30 3.36
CA ILE A 159 -1.48 -3.28 2.46
C ILE A 159 -0.44 -4.09 3.22
N HIS A 160 -0.60 -5.42 3.20
CA HIS A 160 0.30 -6.35 3.85
C HIS A 160 0.83 -7.36 2.84
N TYR A 161 2.08 -7.80 2.99
CA TYR A 161 2.64 -8.90 2.21
C TYR A 161 2.80 -10.17 3.06
N ASN A 162 2.67 -11.33 2.41
CA ASN A 162 2.88 -12.62 3.04
C ASN A 162 4.36 -12.82 3.36
N GLN A 163 4.72 -12.63 4.63
CA GLN A 163 6.11 -12.73 5.07
C GLN A 163 6.56 -14.17 5.31
N ASP A 164 5.61 -15.10 5.43
CA ASP A 164 5.92 -16.51 5.65
C ASP A 164 6.39 -17.17 4.33
N LEU A 165 5.91 -16.67 3.19
CA LEU A 165 6.25 -17.19 1.86
C LEU A 165 7.27 -16.36 1.09
N TYR A 166 7.33 -15.04 1.32
CA TYR A 166 8.12 -14.12 0.50
C TYR A 166 9.03 -13.23 1.34
N ALA A 167 10.22 -12.96 0.83
CA ALA A 167 11.22 -12.15 1.54
C ALA A 167 10.83 -10.66 1.63
N ASN A 168 10.02 -10.18 0.69
CA ASN A 168 9.64 -8.77 0.59
C ASN A 168 8.36 -8.57 -0.24
N TYR A 169 7.78 -7.38 -0.13
CA TYR A 169 6.59 -6.97 -0.87
C TYR A 169 6.76 -7.09 -2.40
N SER A 170 7.93 -6.74 -2.95
CA SER A 170 8.16 -6.72 -4.41
C SER A 170 8.05 -8.09 -5.07
N GLU A 171 8.42 -9.16 -4.35
CA GLU A 171 8.22 -10.55 -4.76
C GLU A 171 6.78 -11.00 -4.49
N ALA A 172 6.26 -10.68 -3.30
CA ALA A 172 4.93 -11.10 -2.88
C ALA A 172 3.83 -10.55 -3.80
N VAL A 173 3.89 -9.27 -4.18
CA VAL A 173 2.85 -8.61 -4.98
C VAL A 173 2.61 -9.29 -6.34
N LYS A 174 3.60 -10.00 -6.86
CA LYS A 174 3.54 -10.72 -8.14
C LYS A 174 3.13 -12.18 -8.01
N SER A 175 2.97 -12.66 -6.78
CA SER A 175 2.92 -14.08 -6.45
C SER A 175 1.60 -14.46 -5.78
N PRO A 176 1.12 -15.71 -5.95
CA PRO A 176 -0.12 -16.19 -5.33
C PRO A 176 -0.10 -16.05 -3.80
N HIS A 177 -1.24 -15.72 -3.19
CA HIS A 177 -1.34 -15.47 -1.74
C HIS A 177 -0.35 -14.42 -1.22
N GLY A 178 0.15 -13.55 -2.09
CA GLY A 178 1.21 -12.61 -1.77
C GLY A 178 0.73 -11.42 -0.96
N ILE A 179 -0.50 -10.95 -1.18
CA ILE A 179 -0.99 -9.71 -0.60
C ILE A 179 -2.28 -9.94 0.19
N ALA A 180 -2.39 -9.27 1.34
CA ALA A 180 -3.64 -9.10 2.05
C ALA A 180 -3.88 -7.60 2.28
N VAL A 181 -5.07 -7.11 1.93
CA VAL A 181 -5.44 -5.70 2.10
C VAL A 181 -6.59 -5.59 3.07
N VAL A 182 -6.37 -4.92 4.21
CA VAL A 182 -7.47 -4.54 5.09
C VAL A 182 -7.98 -3.18 4.63
N SER A 183 -9.25 -3.10 4.25
CA SER A 183 -9.91 -1.87 3.82
C SER A 183 -10.92 -1.41 4.86
N ILE A 184 -10.92 -0.12 5.15
CA ILE A 184 -11.80 0.52 6.12
C ILE A 184 -12.35 1.80 5.53
N PHE A 185 -13.67 1.86 5.37
CA PHE A 185 -14.33 3.07 4.90
C PHE A 185 -14.17 4.22 5.90
N ILE A 186 -14.08 5.44 5.37
CA ILE A 186 -14.06 6.67 6.15
C ILE A 186 -15.46 7.28 6.16
N LYS A 187 -15.92 7.80 7.30
CA LYS A 187 -17.10 8.66 7.41
C LYS A 187 -16.77 9.97 8.09
N LEU A 188 -17.55 11.00 7.77
CA LEU A 188 -17.45 12.29 8.44
C LEU A 188 -18.07 12.24 9.84
N SER A 189 -17.40 12.89 10.79
CA SER A 189 -17.88 13.11 12.16
C SER A 189 -17.25 14.37 12.74
N GLU A 190 -17.78 14.85 13.87
CA GLU A 190 -17.16 15.92 14.65
C GLU A 190 -15.84 15.47 15.28
N ASN A 191 -15.72 14.18 15.60
CA ASN A 191 -14.54 13.60 16.23
C ASN A 191 -13.79 12.71 15.24
N SER A 192 -12.47 12.88 15.19
CA SER A 192 -11.58 12.07 14.37
C SER A 192 -11.05 10.86 15.13
N ASN A 193 -10.83 9.77 14.41
CA ASN A 193 -10.06 8.63 14.86
C ASN A 193 -8.66 9.09 15.34
N THR A 194 -8.17 8.59 16.48
CA THR A 194 -6.91 9.07 17.07
C THR A 194 -5.69 8.82 16.18
N PHE A 195 -5.65 7.69 15.47
CA PHE A 195 -4.59 7.36 14.53
C PHE A 195 -4.62 8.31 13.32
N LEU A 196 -5.78 8.46 12.68
CA LEU A 196 -5.94 9.36 11.54
C LEU A 196 -5.72 10.82 11.92
N ASN A 197 -6.12 11.24 13.12
CA ASN A 197 -5.87 12.59 13.61
C ASN A 197 -4.36 12.87 13.72
N ARG A 198 -3.53 11.90 14.11
CA ARG A 198 -2.07 12.07 14.12
C ARG A 198 -1.48 12.27 12.73
N MET A 199 -2.11 11.72 11.69
CA MET A 199 -1.68 11.84 10.30
C MET A 199 -2.23 13.11 9.62
N LEU A 200 -3.50 13.41 9.84
CA LEU A 200 -4.28 14.39 9.07
C LEU A 200 -4.47 15.73 9.80
N ASN A 201 -3.96 15.88 11.03
CA ASN A 201 -3.95 17.20 11.66
C ASN A 201 -3.12 18.19 10.83
N ARG A 202 -3.46 19.47 10.97
CA ARG A 202 -2.85 20.56 10.20
C ARG A 202 -1.32 20.59 10.29
N ASP A 203 -0.75 20.39 11.47
CA ASP A 203 0.70 20.48 11.70
C ASP A 203 1.48 19.35 11.02
N THR A 204 0.80 18.23 10.75
CA THR A 204 1.38 17.04 10.10
C THR A 204 1.14 17.07 8.60
N ILE A 205 -0.11 17.24 8.17
CA ILE A 205 -0.46 17.16 6.75
C ILE A 205 0.22 18.27 5.92
N THR A 206 0.41 19.45 6.49
CA THR A 206 1.12 20.57 5.82
C THR A 206 2.63 20.31 5.63
N ARG A 207 3.19 19.28 6.28
CA ARG A 207 4.57 18.83 6.06
C ARG A 207 4.75 18.04 4.78
N ILE A 208 3.65 17.55 4.20
CA ILE A 208 3.64 16.78 2.96
C ILE A 208 2.75 17.41 1.88
N ASN A 209 2.76 18.74 1.80
CA ASN A 209 1.86 19.49 0.93
C ASN A 209 2.13 19.29 -0.57
N TYR A 210 3.36 18.94 -0.93
CA TYR A 210 3.75 18.75 -2.32
C TYR A 210 4.11 17.30 -2.63
N LYS A 211 3.94 16.92 -3.90
CA LYS A 211 4.37 15.62 -4.42
C LYS A 211 5.83 15.37 -4.05
N HIS A 212 6.11 14.16 -3.57
CA HIS A 212 7.40 13.67 -3.07
C HIS A 212 7.86 14.21 -1.71
N ASP A 213 7.08 15.06 -1.06
CA ASP A 213 7.35 15.40 0.33
C ASP A 213 7.20 14.16 1.21
N ALA A 214 8.02 14.12 2.27
CA ALA A 214 8.03 13.04 3.23
C ALA A 214 8.17 13.59 4.66
N PHE A 215 7.47 12.96 5.61
CA PHE A 215 7.51 13.38 7.01
C PHE A 215 7.49 12.17 7.95
N LEU A 216 8.47 12.10 8.87
CA LEU A 216 8.57 11.01 9.83
C LEU A 216 7.60 11.24 11.00
N LEU A 217 6.70 10.29 11.22
CA LEU A 217 5.84 10.21 12.40
C LEU A 217 6.28 9.11 13.34
N MET A 218 6.22 9.39 14.64
CA MET A 218 6.58 8.45 15.70
C MET A 218 5.43 8.25 16.69
N GLY A 219 5.41 7.09 17.35
CA GLY A 219 4.49 6.82 18.45
C GLY A 219 3.04 6.64 17.99
N LEU A 220 2.82 6.05 16.82
CA LEU A 220 1.51 5.71 16.27
C LEU A 220 1.02 4.37 16.84
N ASN A 221 -0.23 4.30 17.28
CA ASN A 221 -0.85 3.05 17.72
C ASN A 221 -1.76 2.49 16.62
N ILE A 222 -1.31 1.46 15.91
CA ILE A 222 -2.08 0.89 14.78
C ILE A 222 -3.41 0.29 15.22
N ALA A 223 -3.50 -0.23 16.45
CA ALA A 223 -4.74 -0.77 16.97
C ALA A 223 -5.87 0.27 16.99
N ASP A 224 -5.55 1.56 17.17
CA ASP A 224 -6.52 2.64 17.16
C ASP A 224 -7.20 2.81 15.79
N LEU A 225 -6.55 2.39 14.70
CA LEU A 225 -7.11 2.48 13.36
C LEU A 225 -8.18 1.40 13.11
N TYR A 226 -8.16 0.30 13.85
CA TYR A 226 -9.14 -0.78 13.72
C TYR A 226 -10.40 -0.45 14.53
N PRO A 227 -11.57 -0.31 13.90
CA PRO A 227 -12.83 -0.11 14.61
C PRO A 227 -13.16 -1.27 15.53
N ASP A 228 -13.90 -0.98 16.61
CA ASP A 228 -14.44 -2.00 17.51
C ASP A 228 -15.54 -2.82 16.82
N THR A 229 -15.12 -3.86 16.08
CA THR A 229 -15.91 -4.87 15.40
C THR A 229 -15.02 -6.08 15.06
N THR A 230 -15.60 -7.27 15.03
CA THR A 230 -14.95 -8.49 14.52
C THR A 230 -15.46 -8.91 13.14
N ARG A 231 -16.46 -8.18 12.61
CA ARG A 231 -17.14 -8.51 11.36
C ARG A 231 -16.43 -7.86 10.18
N TYR A 232 -16.29 -8.62 9.11
CA TYR A 232 -15.68 -8.16 7.88
C TYR A 232 -16.26 -8.91 6.68
N ILE A 233 -15.97 -8.39 5.50
CA ILE A 233 -16.27 -8.97 4.19
C ILE A 233 -14.94 -9.35 3.55
N THR A 234 -14.88 -10.44 2.79
CA THR A 234 -13.65 -10.83 2.12
C THR A 234 -13.89 -11.38 0.72
N TYR A 235 -12.94 -11.14 -0.17
CA TYR A 235 -12.92 -11.68 -1.52
C TYR A 235 -11.49 -11.69 -2.08
N GLU A 236 -11.26 -12.49 -3.12
CA GLU A 236 -9.99 -12.52 -3.86
C GLU A 236 -10.03 -11.51 -5.01
N GLY A 237 -9.05 -10.62 -5.08
CA GLY A 237 -9.01 -9.50 -6.02
C GLY A 237 -7.59 -9.10 -6.43
N SER A 238 -7.44 -7.83 -6.82
CA SER A 238 -6.19 -7.24 -7.27
C SER A 238 -5.73 -6.07 -6.40
N ILE A 239 -4.51 -5.61 -6.60
CA ILE A 239 -4.13 -4.24 -6.20
C ILE A 239 -4.83 -3.23 -7.12
N THR A 240 -5.27 -2.11 -6.57
CA THR A 240 -6.08 -1.09 -7.28
C THR A 240 -5.27 -0.07 -8.09
N ILE A 241 -3.95 -0.25 -8.14
CA ILE A 241 -3.05 0.59 -8.93
C ILE A 241 -2.24 -0.29 -9.89
N PRO A 242 -1.73 0.26 -11.01
CA PRO A 242 -0.88 -0.49 -11.91
C PRO A 242 0.31 -1.11 -11.16
N PRO A 243 0.66 -2.37 -11.47
CA PRO A 243 0.23 -3.18 -12.61
C PRO A 243 -1.00 -4.07 -12.38
N CYS A 244 -1.82 -3.82 -11.36
CA CYS A 244 -3.10 -4.50 -11.15
C CYS A 244 -3.02 -6.03 -10.95
N TYR A 245 -1.95 -6.51 -10.29
CA TYR A 245 -1.77 -7.93 -10.00
C TYR A 245 -2.94 -8.52 -9.19
N GLU A 246 -3.48 -9.66 -9.64
CA GLU A 246 -4.59 -10.39 -9.03
C GLU A 246 -4.11 -11.36 -7.93
N THR A 247 -3.44 -10.80 -6.92
CA THR A 247 -2.74 -11.53 -5.86
C THR A 247 -3.20 -11.13 -4.45
N SER A 248 -4.30 -10.38 -4.36
CA SER A 248 -4.74 -9.72 -3.13
C SER A 248 -5.98 -10.36 -2.53
N THR A 249 -5.89 -10.83 -1.29
CA THR A 249 -7.07 -11.14 -0.47
C THR A 249 -7.54 -9.85 0.21
N TRP A 250 -8.73 -9.37 -0.14
CA TRP A 250 -9.33 -8.18 0.44
C TRP A 250 -10.12 -8.52 1.70
N ILE A 251 -10.01 -7.67 2.73
CA ILE A 251 -10.70 -7.77 4.01
C ILE A 251 -11.31 -6.41 4.33
N LEU A 252 -12.60 -6.24 4.09
CA LEU A 252 -13.31 -4.99 4.34
C LEU A 252 -13.97 -5.01 5.71
N ILE A 253 -13.52 -4.13 6.59
CA ILE A 253 -14.09 -4.00 7.94
C ILE A 253 -15.49 -3.40 7.85
N ASN A 254 -16.48 -4.03 8.50
CA ASN A 254 -17.89 -3.65 8.35
C ASN A 254 -18.29 -2.36 9.09
N LYS A 255 -17.33 -1.68 9.73
CA LYS A 255 -17.52 -0.46 10.52
C LYS A 255 -16.53 0.57 10.01
N PRO A 256 -16.95 1.82 9.77
CA PRO A 256 -16.05 2.85 9.28
C PRO A 256 -15.18 3.43 10.41
N VAL A 257 -14.12 4.11 10.00
CA VAL A 257 -13.40 5.08 10.84
C VAL A 257 -13.89 6.49 10.55
N TYR A 258 -13.71 7.38 11.51
CA TYR A 258 -14.24 8.73 11.43
C TYR A 258 -13.13 9.76 11.26
N VAL A 259 -13.39 10.78 10.44
CA VAL A 259 -12.53 11.95 10.27
C VAL A 259 -13.40 13.21 10.28
N THR A 260 -12.81 14.36 10.55
CA THR A 260 -13.52 15.64 10.45
C THR A 260 -13.55 16.15 9.01
N GLN A 261 -14.52 17.02 8.71
CA GLN A 261 -14.58 17.69 7.40
C GLN A 261 -13.26 18.38 7.06
N MET A 262 -12.66 19.04 8.04
CA MET A 262 -11.39 19.75 7.86
C MET A 262 -10.26 18.80 7.43
N GLN A 263 -10.24 17.57 7.93
CA GLN A 263 -9.21 16.59 7.55
C GLN A 263 -9.37 16.12 6.09
N VAL A 264 -10.61 15.99 5.61
CA VAL A 264 -10.89 15.65 4.20
C VAL A 264 -10.60 16.82 3.26
N CYS A 265 -10.86 18.06 3.68
CA CYS A 265 -10.57 19.25 2.86
C CYS A 265 -9.06 19.53 2.72
N VAL A 266 -8.23 19.04 3.64
CA VAL A 266 -6.78 19.27 3.65
C VAL A 266 -6.01 18.05 3.11
N SER A 267 -6.70 16.95 2.75
CA SER A 267 -6.06 15.84 2.04
C SER A 267 -5.49 16.31 0.70
N VAL A 268 -4.27 15.87 0.45
CA VAL A 268 -3.37 16.34 -0.62
C VAL A 268 -3.66 15.70 -1.97
#